data_AF-A0A7C4TPT3-F1
#
_entry.id   AF-A0A7C4TPT3-F1
#
_cell.length_a   1.000
_cell.length_b   1.000
_cell.length_c   1.000
_cell.angle_alpha   90.00
_cell.angle_beta   90.00
_cell.angle_gamma   90.00
#
_symmetry.space_group_name_H-M   'P 1'
#
loop_
_entity.id
_entity.type
_entity.pdbx_description
1 polymer ?
#
loop_
_entity_poly.entity_id
_entity_poly.type
_entity_poly.pdbx_seq_one_letter_code
_entity_poly.pdbx_strand_id
1 'polypeptide(L)'
;MAKPELIWPGERMRAFFRAVLAREAALDAVVRERLVDALCAPVNRMLVWRNPADEAAAAAPSADARRAAASREAEPLAAMAPWPDPERPAGPAAEGVFDPYGFSVVAIFTHGGRAALMERLVEIRAAEHLRALAHAQHLAIPEDATGPEALREAIVRGTEQRIADRRAAAS
;
A
#
# COMPACT_ATOMS: atom_id res chain seq x y z
N MET A 1 -1.40 18.13 -10.28
CA MET A 1 -1.28 16.72 -9.88
C MET A 1 -2.10 15.89 -10.87
N ALA A 2 -1.52 14.85 -11.47
CA ALA A 2 -2.22 14.02 -12.45
C ALA A 2 -3.30 13.17 -11.77
N LYS A 3 -4.46 13.03 -12.41
CA LYS A 3 -5.57 12.20 -11.92
C LYS A 3 -5.14 10.73 -11.95
N PRO A 4 -5.36 9.95 -10.87
CA PRO A 4 -5.05 8.53 -10.87
C PRO A 4 -5.92 7.79 -11.90
N GLU A 5 -5.30 6.91 -12.67
CA GLU A 5 -5.97 6.03 -13.63
C GLU A 5 -6.05 4.61 -13.06
N LEU A 6 -7.25 4.01 -13.08
CA LEU A 6 -7.44 2.63 -12.69
C LEU A 6 -7.20 1.71 -13.90
N ILE A 7 -6.24 0.80 -13.76
CA ILE A 7 -5.91 -0.20 -14.78
C ILE A 7 -6.35 -1.59 -14.29
N TRP A 8 -7.11 -2.27 -15.15
CA TRP A 8 -7.60 -3.63 -14.92
C TRP A 8 -6.65 -4.67 -15.52
N PRO A 9 -6.69 -5.93 -15.04
CA PRO A 9 -5.88 -7.03 -15.56
C PRO A 9 -6.10 -7.21 -17.07
N GLY A 10 -5.02 -7.47 -17.81
CA GLY A 10 -5.05 -7.61 -19.26
C GLY A 10 -3.93 -6.81 -19.94
N GLU A 11 -4.11 -6.54 -21.24
CA GLU A 11 -3.04 -5.98 -22.07
C GLU A 11 -2.59 -4.58 -21.61
N ARG A 12 -3.51 -3.79 -21.05
CA ARG A 12 -3.18 -2.44 -20.52
C ARG A 12 -2.24 -2.51 -19.31
N MET A 13 -2.40 -3.51 -18.45
CA MET A 13 -1.53 -3.73 -17.30
C MET A 13 -0.16 -4.26 -17.74
N ARG A 14 -0.14 -5.19 -18.70
CA ARG A 14 1.09 -5.71 -19.30
C ARG A 14 1.90 -4.59 -19.96
N ALA A 15 1.24 -3.77 -20.77
CA ALA A 15 1.86 -2.63 -21.44
C ALA A 15 2.46 -1.62 -20.43
N PHE A 16 1.77 -1.38 -19.31
CA PHE A 16 2.29 -0.53 -18.25
C PHE A 16 3.58 -1.10 -17.65
N PHE A 17 3.58 -2.37 -17.22
CA PHE A 17 4.77 -2.98 -16.64
C PHE A 17 5.92 -3.10 -17.66
N ARG A 18 5.62 -3.39 -18.92
CA ARG A 18 6.63 -3.35 -19.99
C ARG A 18 7.27 -1.97 -20.12
N ALA A 19 6.47 -0.90 -20.12
CA ALA A 19 6.98 0.46 -20.23
C ALA A 19 7.85 0.86 -19.03
N VAL A 20 7.45 0.45 -17.82
CA VAL A 20 8.24 0.69 -16.59
C VAL A 20 9.57 -0.07 -16.65
N LEU A 21 9.53 -1.37 -16.91
CA LEU A 21 10.72 -2.23 -16.94
C LEU A 21 11.63 -1.93 -18.13
N ALA A 22 11.12 -1.32 -19.20
CA ALA A 22 11.92 -0.89 -20.33
C ALA A 22 12.90 0.24 -20.00
N ARG A 23 12.69 0.96 -18.89
CA ARG A 23 13.62 1.99 -18.41
C ARG A 23 14.89 1.40 -17.80
N GLU A 24 14.83 0.14 -17.38
CA GLU A 24 15.95 -0.58 -16.80
C GLU A 24 16.76 -1.30 -17.89
N ALA A 25 17.91 -0.70 -18.23
CA ALA A 25 18.83 -1.25 -19.22
C ALA A 25 19.53 -2.53 -18.76
N ALA A 26 19.51 -2.84 -17.46
CA ALA A 26 20.12 -4.03 -16.89
C ALA A 26 19.29 -5.32 -17.09
N LEU A 27 18.03 -5.19 -17.53
CA LEU A 27 17.12 -6.32 -17.71
C LEU A 27 17.07 -6.78 -19.17
N ASP A 28 17.47 -8.03 -19.39
CA ASP A 28 17.28 -8.73 -20.66
C ASP A 28 15.78 -8.82 -21.03
N ALA A 29 15.47 -8.79 -22.32
CA ALA A 29 14.10 -8.85 -22.85
C ALA A 29 13.33 -10.09 -22.38
N VAL A 30 13.99 -11.24 -22.27
CA VAL A 30 13.35 -12.50 -21.80
C VAL A 30 13.00 -12.41 -20.32
N VAL A 31 13.90 -11.82 -19.52
CA VAL A 31 13.67 -11.60 -18.08
C VAL A 31 12.55 -10.58 -17.88
N ARG A 32 12.52 -9.54 -18.72
CA ARG A 32 11.49 -8.50 -18.69
C ARG A 32 10.08 -9.07 -18.88
N GLU A 33 9.87 -9.90 -19.89
CA GLU A 33 8.53 -10.50 -20.12
C GLU A 33 8.15 -11.47 -18.99
N ARG A 34 9.09 -12.26 -18.46
CA ARG A 34 8.82 -13.13 -17.30
C ARG A 34 8.39 -12.34 -16.06
N LEU A 35 9.03 -11.19 -15.83
CA LEU A 35 8.66 -10.28 -14.74
C LEU A 35 7.28 -9.66 -14.98
N VAL A 36 6.96 -9.25 -16.20
CA VAL A 36 5.62 -8.73 -16.54
C VAL A 36 4.54 -9.77 -16.23
N ASP A 37 4.73 -11.02 -16.65
CA ASP A 37 3.77 -12.09 -16.37
C ASP A 37 3.66 -12.37 -14.87
N ALA A 38 4.79 -12.45 -14.16
CA ALA A 38 4.83 -12.67 -12.71
C ALA A 38 4.16 -11.54 -11.92
N LEU A 39 4.31 -10.28 -12.35
CA LEU A 39 3.69 -9.12 -11.74
C LEU A 39 2.20 -8.99 -12.08
N CYS A 40 1.79 -9.43 -13.28
CA CYS A 40 0.37 -9.44 -13.66
C CYS A 40 -0.42 -10.56 -12.96
N ALA A 41 0.18 -11.70 -12.65
CA ALA A 41 -0.53 -12.86 -12.10
C ALA A 41 -1.24 -12.60 -10.75
N PRO A 42 -0.64 -11.95 -9.75
CA PRO A 42 -1.30 -11.69 -8.46
C PRO A 42 -2.13 -10.39 -8.42
N VAL A 43 -2.08 -9.55 -9.47
CA VAL A 43 -2.66 -8.20 -9.43
C VAL A 43 -4.06 -8.16 -10.04
N ASN A 44 -5.07 -7.95 -9.19
CA ASN A 44 -6.48 -7.85 -9.61
C ASN A 44 -6.89 -6.45 -10.09
N ARG A 45 -6.18 -5.39 -9.65
CA ARG A 45 -6.37 -4.01 -10.12
C ARG A 45 -5.18 -3.15 -9.69
N MET A 46 -4.85 -2.14 -10.49
CA MET A 46 -3.77 -1.20 -10.18
C MET A 46 -4.23 0.24 -10.34
N LEU A 47 -3.91 1.10 -9.38
CA LEU A 47 -4.08 2.53 -9.50
C LEU A 47 -2.74 3.14 -9.90
N VAL A 48 -2.69 3.82 -11.04
CA VAL A 48 -1.48 4.39 -11.61
C VAL A 48 -1.57 5.90 -11.64
N TRP A 49 -0.55 6.58 -11.17
CA TRP A 49 -0.36 8.00 -11.40
C TRP A 49 0.60 8.17 -12.56
N ARG A 50 0.14 8.78 -13.65
CA ARG A 50 1.03 9.16 -14.75
C ARG A 50 1.70 10.47 -14.41
N ASN A 51 3.03 10.47 -14.31
CA ASN A 51 3.79 11.72 -14.27
C ASN A 51 3.99 12.19 -15.73
N PRO A 52 3.70 13.46 -16.09
CA PRO A 52 3.99 13.98 -17.43
C PRO A 52 5.47 13.82 -17.86
N ALA A 53 6.39 13.66 -16.91
CA ALA A 53 7.78 13.33 -17.19
C ALA A 53 7.98 11.92 -17.78
N ASP A 54 7.07 10.97 -17.49
CA ASP A 54 7.13 9.60 -18.00
C ASP A 54 6.58 9.50 -19.43
N GLU A 55 5.60 10.33 -19.78
CA GLU A 55 5.11 10.45 -21.17
C GLU A 55 6.14 11.13 -22.08
N ALA A 56 6.86 12.13 -21.56
CA ALA A 56 7.98 12.75 -22.27
C ALA A 56 9.18 11.80 -22.46
N ALA A 57 9.44 10.92 -21.50
CA ALA A 57 10.48 9.90 -21.60
C ALA A 57 10.12 8.76 -22.56
N ALA A 58 8.84 8.40 -22.69
CA ALA A 58 8.35 7.43 -23.66
C ALA A 58 8.34 7.96 -25.11
N ALA A 59 8.24 9.28 -25.29
CA ALA A 59 8.30 9.95 -26.59
C ALA A 59 9.72 10.33 -27.02
N ALA A 60 10.72 10.19 -26.14
CA ALA A 60 12.11 10.47 -26.48
C ALA A 60 12.72 9.27 -27.24
N PRO A 61 13.42 9.49 -28.37
CA PRO A 61 14.17 8.42 -29.03
C PRO A 61 15.19 7.84 -28.05
N SER A 62 15.33 6.51 -28.09
CA SER A 62 16.03 5.71 -27.08
C SER A 62 17.44 6.24 -26.77
N ALA A 63 17.80 6.13 -25.50
CA ALA A 63 19.13 6.48 -24.99
C ALA A 63 20.27 5.66 -25.63
N ASP A 64 19.96 4.64 -26.42
CA ASP A 64 20.93 3.86 -27.22
C ASP A 64 21.75 4.72 -28.18
N ALA A 65 21.16 5.76 -28.77
CA ALA A 65 21.90 6.61 -29.70
C ALA A 65 22.91 7.55 -29.01
N ARG A 66 22.73 7.82 -27.71
CA ARG A 66 23.57 8.79 -26.96
C ARG A 66 24.64 8.14 -26.09
N ARG A 67 24.53 6.85 -25.77
CA ARG A 67 25.48 6.16 -24.88
C ARG A 67 26.58 5.38 -25.62
N ALA A 68 26.48 5.20 -26.94
CA ALA A 68 27.51 4.55 -27.74
C ALA A 68 28.83 5.34 -27.89
N ALA A 69 28.87 6.61 -27.47
CA ALA A 69 30.02 7.50 -27.66
C ALA A 69 30.77 7.90 -26.37
N ALA A 70 30.31 7.49 -25.18
CA ALA A 70 30.91 7.94 -23.93
C ALA A 70 31.18 6.79 -22.98
N SER A 71 32.47 6.56 -22.75
CA SER A 71 33.05 5.87 -21.60
C SER A 71 33.15 4.35 -21.67
N ARG A 72 34.19 3.94 -22.39
CA ARG A 72 35.12 2.91 -21.92
C ARG A 72 35.64 3.28 -20.52
N GLU A 73 35.94 2.25 -19.73
CA GLU A 73 36.63 2.26 -18.44
C GLU A 73 35.88 2.82 -17.22
N ALA A 74 35.37 1.91 -16.38
CA ALA A 74 35.85 1.75 -15.01
C ALA A 74 35.37 0.41 -14.42
N GLU A 75 36.31 -0.31 -13.82
CA GLU A 75 36.22 -1.60 -13.13
C GLU A 75 35.52 -1.50 -11.75
N PRO A 76 35.30 -2.62 -11.02
CA PRO A 76 34.08 -2.88 -10.26
C PRO A 76 34.13 -2.34 -8.83
N LEU A 77 33.02 -1.76 -8.35
CA LEU A 77 32.86 -1.43 -6.93
C LEU A 77 32.08 -2.54 -6.20
N ALA A 78 32.86 -3.32 -5.46
CA ALA A 78 32.59 -3.94 -4.16
C ALA A 78 31.14 -4.03 -3.65
N ALA A 79 30.74 -5.29 -3.39
CA ALA A 79 29.83 -5.76 -2.33
C ALA A 79 29.10 -4.66 -1.52
N MET A 80 27.92 -4.29 -1.99
CA MET A 80 26.94 -3.58 -1.17
C MET A 80 26.18 -4.63 -0.34
N ALA A 81 26.21 -4.43 0.98
CA ALA A 81 25.50 -5.23 1.98
C ALA A 81 24.02 -5.42 1.61
N PRO A 82 23.39 -6.55 2.01
CA PRO A 82 21.99 -6.82 1.68
C PRO A 82 21.11 -5.66 2.12
N TRP A 83 20.21 -5.23 1.22
CA TRP A 83 19.11 -4.35 1.58
C TRP A 83 18.35 -4.97 2.76
N PRO A 84 18.01 -4.19 3.80
CA PRO A 84 17.16 -4.71 4.85
C PRO A 84 15.82 -5.07 4.21
N ASP A 85 15.47 -6.35 4.35
CA ASP A 85 14.16 -6.88 4.05
C ASP A 85 13.11 -5.96 4.70
N PRO A 86 12.04 -5.52 4.01
CA PRO A 86 10.85 -5.03 4.68
C PRO A 86 10.11 -6.23 5.33
N GLU A 87 10.83 -7.07 6.07
CA GLU A 87 10.26 -7.88 7.13
C GLU A 87 9.71 -6.89 8.14
N ARG A 88 8.39 -6.68 8.04
CA ARG A 88 7.57 -6.25 9.16
C ARG A 88 8.06 -7.03 10.38
N PRO A 89 8.60 -6.38 11.43
CA PRO A 89 8.84 -7.10 12.65
C PRO A 89 7.46 -7.44 13.20
N ALA A 90 6.99 -8.66 12.94
CA ALA A 90 6.20 -9.38 13.92
C ALA A 90 7.16 -9.70 15.07
N GLY A 91 7.61 -8.66 15.78
CA GLY A 91 8.21 -8.85 17.08
C GLY A 91 7.15 -9.51 17.96
N PRO A 92 7.51 -10.46 18.82
CA PRO A 92 6.59 -10.88 19.87
C PRO A 92 6.16 -9.61 20.59
N ALA A 93 4.86 -9.32 20.60
CA ALA A 93 4.30 -8.24 21.39
C ALA A 93 4.90 -8.39 22.79
N ALA A 94 5.65 -7.39 23.25
CA ALA A 94 6.18 -7.36 24.60
C ALA A 94 5.00 -7.65 25.52
N GLU A 95 5.01 -8.81 26.18
CA GLU A 95 3.88 -9.32 26.93
C GLU A 95 3.45 -8.26 27.95
N GLY A 96 2.33 -7.58 27.67
CA GLY A 96 1.75 -6.53 28.52
C GLY A 96 1.63 -5.13 27.92
N VAL A 97 2.25 -4.81 26.77
CA VAL A 97 2.11 -3.47 26.16
C VAL A 97 1.08 -3.51 25.03
N PHE A 98 0.00 -2.74 25.16
CA PHE A 98 -1.01 -2.61 24.11
C PHE A 98 -0.49 -1.78 22.94
N ASP A 99 -0.54 -2.34 21.73
CA ASP A 99 -0.18 -1.65 20.49
C ASP A 99 -1.46 -1.13 19.77
N PRO A 100 -1.71 0.20 19.77
CA PRO A 100 -2.85 0.79 19.06
C PRO A 100 -2.73 0.73 17.53
N TYR A 101 -1.58 0.35 16.98
CA TYR A 101 -1.37 0.15 15.54
C TYR A 101 -1.34 -1.33 15.13
N GLY A 102 -1.53 -2.26 16.08
CA GLY A 102 -1.41 -3.69 15.84
C GLY A 102 -2.40 -4.24 14.80
N PHE A 103 -3.50 -3.54 14.55
CA PHE A 103 -4.43 -3.87 13.46
C PHE A 103 -5.19 -2.64 12.93
N SER A 104 -5.71 -2.75 11.70
CA SER A 104 -6.52 -1.71 11.07
C SER A 104 -8.02 -1.99 11.23
N VAL A 105 -8.72 -1.09 11.92
CA VAL A 105 -10.17 -1.14 12.15
C VAL A 105 -10.95 -1.15 10.83
N VAL A 106 -10.55 -0.32 9.86
CA VAL A 106 -11.18 -0.24 8.54
C VAL A 106 -10.97 -1.51 7.73
N ALA A 107 -9.77 -2.11 7.77
CA ALA A 107 -9.48 -3.33 7.04
C ALA A 107 -10.33 -4.51 7.56
N ILE A 108 -10.38 -4.69 8.89
CA ILE A 108 -11.20 -5.73 9.52
C ILE A 108 -12.67 -5.53 9.17
N PHE A 109 -13.18 -4.30 9.26
CA PHE A 109 -14.56 -3.99 8.90
C PHE A 109 -14.86 -4.27 7.41
N THR A 110 -13.93 -3.96 6.51
CA THR A 110 -14.13 -4.16 5.07
C THR A 110 -14.16 -5.63 4.68
N HIS A 111 -13.37 -6.47 5.37
CA HIS A 111 -13.27 -7.90 5.05
C HIS A 111 -14.28 -8.78 5.80
N GLY A 112 -14.55 -8.49 7.07
CA GLY A 112 -15.40 -9.30 7.95
C GLY A 112 -16.64 -8.59 8.47
N GLY A 113 -16.85 -7.34 8.07
CA GLY A 113 -18.00 -6.54 8.49
C GLY A 113 -17.97 -6.16 9.97
N ARG A 114 -19.14 -5.73 10.46
CA ARG A 114 -19.35 -5.28 11.83
C ARG A 114 -19.03 -6.35 12.87
N ALA A 115 -19.44 -7.60 12.63
CA ALA A 115 -19.29 -8.70 13.59
C ALA A 115 -17.81 -9.00 13.86
N ALA A 116 -17.01 -9.15 12.80
CA ALA A 116 -15.57 -9.41 12.92
C ALA A 116 -14.82 -8.28 13.63
N LEU A 117 -15.22 -7.02 13.39
CA LEU A 117 -14.64 -5.90 14.12
C LEU A 117 -15.01 -5.95 15.61
N MET A 118 -16.27 -6.26 15.93
CA MET A 118 -16.71 -6.33 17.31
C MET A 118 -15.97 -7.43 18.09
N GLU A 119 -15.78 -8.61 17.51
CA GLU A 119 -15.01 -9.70 18.13
C GLU A 119 -13.61 -9.26 18.55
N ARG A 120 -12.91 -8.53 17.67
CA ARG A 120 -11.57 -7.99 17.95
C ARG A 120 -11.58 -6.91 19.02
N LEU A 121 -12.62 -6.08 19.06
CA LEU A 121 -12.75 -5.04 20.07
C LEU A 121 -13.11 -5.60 21.46
N VAL A 122 -13.76 -6.76 21.54
CA VAL A 122 -14.07 -7.44 22.81
C VAL A 122 -12.81 -7.95 23.51
N GLU A 123 -11.77 -8.33 22.76
CA GLU A 123 -10.46 -8.72 23.30
C GLU A 123 -9.80 -7.57 24.08
N ILE A 124 -10.11 -6.31 23.71
CA ILE A 124 -9.60 -5.11 24.39
C ILE A 124 -10.49 -4.78 25.59
N ARG A 125 -9.97 -5.05 26.79
CA ARG A 125 -10.71 -4.86 28.05
C ARG A 125 -10.59 -3.45 28.64
N ALA A 126 -9.49 -2.76 28.37
CA ALA A 126 -9.25 -1.42 28.91
C ALA A 126 -9.86 -0.33 28.03
N ALA A 127 -10.63 0.58 28.64
CA ALA A 127 -11.23 1.73 27.96
C ALA A 127 -10.17 2.69 27.37
N GLU A 128 -9.03 2.84 28.06
CA GLU A 128 -7.91 3.65 27.59
C GLU A 128 -7.31 3.11 26.29
N HIS A 129 -7.18 1.78 26.17
CA HIS A 129 -6.69 1.13 24.95
C HIS A 129 -7.65 1.31 23.77
N LEU A 130 -8.96 1.27 24.01
CA LEU A 130 -9.97 1.56 22.99
C LEU A 130 -9.89 3.01 22.49
N ARG A 131 -9.66 3.97 23.40
CA ARG A 131 -9.45 5.38 23.03
C ARG A 131 -8.14 5.58 22.27
N ALA A 132 -7.06 4.94 22.72
CA ALA A 132 -5.77 4.98 22.05
C ALA A 132 -5.86 4.41 20.62
N LEU A 133 -6.55 3.28 20.43
CA LEU A 133 -6.83 2.70 19.13
C LEU A 133 -7.60 3.68 18.23
N ALA A 134 -8.67 4.28 18.76
CA ALA A 134 -9.47 5.22 17.98
C ALA A 134 -8.70 6.47 17.57
N HIS A 135 -7.90 7.03 18.48
CA HIS A 135 -7.03 8.16 18.20
C HIS A 135 -5.97 7.82 17.15
N ALA A 136 -5.28 6.68 17.30
CA ALA A 136 -4.29 6.18 16.36
C ALA A 136 -4.84 6.00 14.95
N GLN A 137 -6.11 5.61 14.84
CA GLN A 137 -6.80 5.39 13.57
C GLN A 137 -7.58 6.62 13.09
N HIS A 138 -7.49 7.76 13.79
CA HIS A 138 -8.22 9.00 13.51
C HIS A 138 -9.74 8.79 13.39
N LEU A 139 -10.32 8.01 14.30
CA LEU A 139 -11.76 7.82 14.43
C LEU A 139 -12.32 8.83 15.42
N ALA A 140 -13.38 9.54 15.02
CA ALA A 140 -14.12 10.42 15.92
C ALA A 140 -14.96 9.56 16.87
N ILE A 141 -14.66 9.64 18.17
CA ILE A 141 -15.45 9.04 19.25
C ILE A 141 -16.12 10.17 20.03
N PRO A 142 -17.41 10.05 20.37
CA PRO A 142 -18.07 11.07 21.16
C PRO A 142 -17.58 11.02 22.61
N GLU A 143 -17.38 12.20 23.23
CA GLU A 143 -16.77 12.32 24.56
C GLU A 143 -17.62 11.72 25.69
N ASP A 144 -18.91 11.51 25.42
CA ASP A 144 -19.88 10.87 26.33
C ASP A 144 -19.67 9.34 26.45
N ALA A 145 -18.91 8.71 25.55
CA ALA A 145 -18.58 7.30 25.60
C ALA A 145 -17.51 7.01 26.68
N THR A 146 -17.96 6.74 27.90
CA THR A 146 -17.08 6.44 29.04
C THR A 146 -16.86 4.94 29.28
N GLY A 147 -17.84 4.10 28.95
CA GLY A 147 -17.78 2.65 29.16
C GLY A 147 -17.09 1.87 28.02
N PRO A 148 -16.49 0.71 28.30
CA PRO A 148 -15.83 -0.11 27.28
C PRO A 148 -16.80 -0.54 26.17
N GLU A 149 -18.00 -1.05 26.47
CA GLU A 149 -19.00 -1.35 25.42
C GLU A 149 -19.37 -0.12 24.59
N ALA A 150 -19.61 1.03 25.23
CA ALA A 150 -19.97 2.27 24.54
C ALA A 150 -18.84 2.74 23.59
N LEU A 151 -17.59 2.59 24.00
CA LEU A 151 -16.41 2.87 23.19
C LEU A 151 -16.29 1.90 22.00
N ARG A 152 -16.53 0.60 22.19
CA ARG A 152 -16.52 -0.37 21.08
C ARG A 152 -17.59 -0.03 20.03
N GLU A 153 -18.80 0.27 20.46
CA GLU A 153 -19.90 0.69 19.59
C GLU A 153 -19.62 2.02 18.89
N ALA A 154 -18.97 2.98 19.57
CA ALA A 154 -18.53 4.22 18.96
C ALA A 154 -17.46 4.00 17.88
N ILE A 155 -16.48 3.11 18.11
CA ILE A 155 -15.45 2.76 17.14
C ILE A 155 -16.07 2.16 15.88
N VAL A 156 -17.02 1.24 16.05
CA VAL A 156 -17.75 0.62 14.93
C VAL A 156 -18.50 1.67 14.12
N ARG A 157 -19.31 2.51 14.76
CA ARG A 157 -20.06 3.59 14.09
C ARG A 157 -19.13 4.59 13.39
N GLY A 158 -18.05 5.00 14.04
CA GLY A 158 -17.05 5.89 13.45
C GLY A 158 -16.38 5.29 12.21
N THR A 159 -16.18 3.97 12.21
CA THR A 159 -15.63 3.24 11.06
C THR A 159 -16.62 3.17 9.91
N GLU A 160 -17.88 2.85 10.20
CA GLU A 160 -18.97 2.84 9.22
C GLU A 160 -19.11 4.20 8.54
N GLN A 161 -19.16 5.27 9.33
CA GLN A 161 -19.26 6.64 8.81
C GLN A 161 -18.08 6.98 7.91
N ARG A 162 -16.85 6.68 8.33
CA ARG A 162 -15.66 6.95 7.52
C ARG A 162 -15.66 6.22 6.18
N ILE A 163 -16.17 4.98 6.14
CA ILE A 163 -16.30 4.22 4.90
C ILE A 163 -17.40 4.84 4.02
N ALA A 164 -18.52 5.24 4.62
CA ALA A 164 -19.61 5.92 3.91
C ALA A 164 -19.12 7.25 3.31
N ASP A 165 -18.41 8.08 4.07
CA ASP A 165 -17.86 9.36 3.61
C ASP A 165 -16.88 9.16 2.46
N ARG A 166 -16.00 8.15 2.56
CA ARG A 166 -15.08 7.78 1.47
C ARG A 166 -15.81 7.31 0.22
N ARG A 167 -16.90 6.56 0.37
CA ARG A 167 -17.73 6.10 -0.75
C ARG A 167 -18.48 7.27 -1.39
N ALA A 168 -19.02 8.18 -0.60
CA ALA A 168 -19.71 9.38 -1.08
C ALA A 168 -18.76 10.33 -1.82
N ALA A 169 -17.54 10.51 -1.33
CA ALA A 169 -16.52 11.33 -2.00
C ALA A 169 -15.98 10.72 -3.32
N ALA A 170 -16.22 9.44 -3.57
CA ALA A 170 -15.80 8.74 -4.77
C ALA A 170 -16.90 8.61 -5.83
N SER A 171 -18.14 9.02 -5.51
CA SER A 171 -19.29 9.05 -6.42
C SER A 171 -19.50 10.44 -7.01
#